data_AF-A0A2V7WI13-F1
#
_entry.id   AF-A0A2V7WI13-F1
#
_cell.length_a   1.000
_cell.length_b   1.000
_cell.length_c   1.000
_cell.angle_alpha   90.00
_cell.angle_beta   90.00
_cell.angle_gamma   90.00
#
_symmetry.space_group_name_H-M   'P 1'
#
loop_
_entity.id
_entity.type
_entity.pdbx_description
1 polymer ?
#
loop_
_entity_poly.entity_id
_entity_poly.type
_entity_poly.pdbx_seq_one_letter_code
_entity_poly.pdbx_strand_id
1 'polypeptide(L)'
;GVVARHFFGSVSGTADWPKNLALAVVGAAAIAIVAYAFRLSTTVAVVAVIGSLLLTADDAFFRGWGLLQIAALIAGVRDRTSPLIIFAAFSIASTLRVPLNVTPAWYGCVLIVPLYALIAHVLFGELPRYGVRPAFWLPLIAAFCIRDLVEQRVRYAVKAYPIVSARGTFFDSNGDRAGVLNEIIRTIHGGTMSVMPEGITLNYLTGTTTPLSFHTFTPPETADPAIELAVIEELRARRPDRVAVVSRDVSEYGYHAFGSDYDRRIGEVLVAHYRVERRWKTPRFEAILFRRGD
;
A
#
# COMPACT_ATOMS: atom_id res chain seq x y z
N GLY A 1 -10.06 12.99 -12.81
CA GLY A 1 -11.22 13.42 -11.99
C GLY A 1 -10.79 13.96 -10.64
N VAL A 2 -11.64 14.72 -9.95
CA VAL A 2 -11.39 15.31 -8.61
C VAL A 2 -10.97 14.25 -7.58
N VAL A 3 -11.59 13.07 -7.63
CA VAL A 3 -11.30 11.90 -6.80
C VAL A 3 -9.84 11.44 -6.88
N ALA A 4 -9.31 11.25 -8.09
CA ALA A 4 -7.91 10.82 -8.26
C ALA A 4 -6.94 11.86 -7.67
N ARG A 5 -7.24 13.16 -7.82
CA ARG A 5 -6.43 14.22 -7.20
C ARG A 5 -6.45 14.14 -5.68
N HIS A 6 -7.59 13.82 -5.07
CA HIS A 6 -7.68 13.64 -3.63
C HIS A 6 -6.90 12.41 -3.15
N PHE A 7 -7.04 11.26 -3.82
CA PHE A 7 -6.28 10.05 -3.52
C PHE A 7 -4.77 10.30 -3.59
N PHE A 8 -4.27 10.83 -4.72
CA PHE A 8 -2.84 11.16 -4.86
C PHE A 8 -2.42 12.26 -3.88
N GLY A 9 -3.32 13.18 -3.53
CA GLY A 9 -3.11 14.17 -2.50
C GLY A 9 -2.85 13.56 -1.13
N SER A 10 -3.68 12.60 -0.72
CA SER A 10 -3.53 11.85 0.53
C SER A 10 -2.25 11.01 0.54
N VAL A 11 -2.01 10.21 -0.52
CA VAL A 11 -0.82 9.36 -0.64
C VAL A 11 0.47 10.18 -0.59
N SER A 12 0.51 11.30 -1.33
CA SER A 12 1.70 12.17 -1.38
C SER A 12 1.91 13.00 -0.10
N GLY A 13 0.88 13.08 0.75
CA GLY A 13 0.83 13.93 1.93
C GLY A 13 0.48 15.39 1.66
N THR A 14 0.12 15.75 0.43
CA THR A 14 -0.24 17.12 0.06
C THR A 14 -1.65 17.51 0.50
N ALA A 15 -2.55 16.55 0.68
CA ALA A 15 -3.89 16.80 1.24
C ALA A 15 -3.82 17.32 2.68
N ASP A 16 -2.94 16.72 3.51
CA ASP A 16 -2.70 17.11 4.91
C ASP A 16 -1.31 17.74 5.10
N TRP A 17 -0.90 18.58 4.14
CA TRP A 17 0.45 19.13 4.10
C TRP A 17 0.91 19.82 5.40
N PRO A 18 0.07 20.55 6.17
CA PRO A 18 0.54 21.21 7.39
C PRO A 18 0.96 20.20 8.46
N LYS A 19 0.15 19.16 8.66
CA LYS A 19 0.44 18.07 9.61
C LYS A 19 1.71 17.34 9.20
N ASN A 20 1.78 16.97 7.93
CA ASN A 20 2.89 16.20 7.38
C ASN A 20 4.22 16.96 7.44
N LEU A 21 4.20 18.25 7.14
CA LEU A 21 5.37 19.13 7.28
C LEU A 21 5.77 19.29 8.75
N ALA A 22 4.82 19.50 9.66
CA ALA A 22 5.10 19.61 11.09
C ALA A 22 5.78 18.34 11.63
N LEU A 23 5.28 17.16 11.28
CA LEU A 23 5.89 15.88 11.65
C LEU A 23 7.29 15.72 11.05
N ALA A 24 7.51 16.14 9.80
CA ALA A 24 8.82 16.12 9.19
C ALA A 24 9.81 17.05 9.90
N VAL A 25 9.41 18.27 10.26
CA VAL A 25 10.24 19.20 11.02
C VAL A 25 10.57 18.64 12.40
N VAL A 26 9.58 18.10 13.12
CA VAL A 26 9.79 17.48 14.44
C VAL A 26 10.75 16.30 14.36
N GLY A 27 10.56 15.41 13.38
CA GLY A 27 11.45 14.28 13.15
C GLY A 27 12.88 14.69 12.84
N ALA A 28 13.07 15.65 11.93
CA ALA A 28 14.38 16.17 11.57
C ALA A 28 15.07 16.86 12.76
N ALA A 29 14.33 17.68 13.52
CA ALA A 29 14.84 18.36 14.71
C ALA A 29 15.25 17.37 15.79
N ALA A 30 14.47 16.32 16.04
CA ALA A 30 14.80 15.31 17.03
C ALA A 30 16.07 14.51 16.66
N ILE A 31 16.25 14.15 15.38
CA ILE A 31 17.49 13.51 14.90
C ILE A 31 18.69 14.45 15.10
N ALA A 32 18.54 15.74 14.78
CA ALA A 32 19.58 16.74 14.99
C ALA A 32 19.90 16.97 16.48
N ILE A 33 18.90 16.99 17.35
CA ILE A 33 19.05 17.10 18.81
C ILE A 33 19.83 15.90 19.35
N VAL A 34 19.50 14.68 18.92
CA VAL A 34 20.24 13.48 19.31
C VAL A 34 21.70 13.60 18.87
N ALA A 35 21.96 13.96 17.61
CA ALA A 35 23.32 14.14 17.10
C ALA A 35 24.10 15.24 17.87
N TYR A 36 23.45 16.36 18.19
CA TYR A 36 24.05 17.45 18.96
C TYR A 36 24.30 17.07 20.43
N ALA A 37 23.39 16.32 21.05
CA ALA A 37 23.49 15.88 22.44
C ALA A 37 24.78 15.07 22.71
N PHE A 38 25.28 14.33 21.72
CA PHE A 38 26.58 13.65 21.80
C PHE A 38 27.77 14.59 21.98
N ARG A 39 27.65 15.85 21.56
CA ARG A 39 28.68 16.87 21.81
C ARG A 39 28.66 17.41 23.24
N LEU A 40 27.53 17.26 23.95
CA LEU A 40 27.37 17.74 25.33
C LEU A 40 27.80 16.67 26.33
N SER A 41 27.16 15.50 26.30
CA SER A 41 27.53 14.34 27.12
C SER A 41 26.78 13.08 26.67
N THR A 42 27.31 11.91 27.02
CA THR A 42 26.62 10.63 26.80
C THR A 42 25.26 10.58 27.50
N THR A 43 25.13 11.12 28.70
CA THR A 43 23.87 11.11 29.46
C THR A 43 22.79 11.93 28.76
N VAL A 44 23.13 13.13 28.27
CA VAL A 44 22.18 13.97 27.50
C VAL A 44 21.80 13.26 26.20
N ALA A 45 22.74 12.57 25.54
CA ALA A 45 22.45 11.77 24.36
C ALA A 45 21.49 10.60 24.64
N VAL A 46 21.64 9.89 25.76
CA VAL A 46 20.69 8.83 26.18
C VAL A 46 19.29 9.41 26.36
N VAL A 47 19.16 10.53 27.08
CA VAL A 47 17.87 11.18 27.30
C VAL A 47 17.24 11.61 25.97
N ALA A 48 18.05 12.16 25.06
CA ALA A 48 17.58 12.53 23.72
C ALA A 48 17.13 11.33 22.89
N VAL A 49 17.84 10.19 22.97
CA VAL A 49 17.43 8.94 22.29
C VAL A 49 16.15 8.37 22.88
N ILE A 50 16.00 8.36 24.20
CA ILE A 50 14.75 7.91 24.85
C ILE A 50 13.59 8.82 24.45
N GLY A 51 13.80 10.14 24.46
CA GLY A 51 12.79 11.11 24.00
C GLY A 51 12.43 10.92 22.53
N SER A 52 13.39 10.54 21.69
CA SER A 52 13.16 10.29 20.27
C SER A 52 12.43 8.98 19.98
N LEU A 53 12.23 8.09 20.97
CA LEU A 53 11.32 6.96 20.82
C LEU A 53 9.89 7.41 20.54
N LEU A 54 9.50 8.63 20.96
CA LEU A 54 8.21 9.22 20.58
C LEU A 54 8.10 9.46 19.06
N LEU A 55 9.20 9.52 18.32
CA LEU A 55 9.20 9.61 16.85
C LEU A 55 8.71 8.34 16.16
N THR A 56 8.57 7.24 16.92
CA THR A 56 7.89 6.03 16.45
C THR A 56 6.38 6.22 16.37
N ALA A 57 5.81 7.27 16.96
CA ALA A 57 4.43 7.66 16.66
C ALA A 57 4.37 8.35 15.29
N ASP A 58 3.36 8.01 14.47
CA ASP A 58 3.06 8.64 13.17
C ASP A 58 4.20 8.66 12.13
N ASP A 59 5.20 7.79 12.30
CA ASP A 59 6.36 7.68 11.41
C ASP A 59 7.16 9.00 11.28
N ALA A 60 7.14 9.84 12.33
CA ALA A 60 7.82 11.15 12.32
C ALA A 60 9.31 11.04 12.00
N PHE A 61 9.97 9.97 12.43
CA PHE A 61 11.37 9.69 12.06
C PHE A 61 11.57 9.65 10.54
N PHE A 62 10.78 8.85 9.82
CA PHE A 62 10.89 8.71 8.36
C PHE A 62 10.50 9.99 7.64
N ARG A 63 9.49 10.70 8.14
CA ARG A 63 9.09 12.01 7.59
C ARG A 63 10.20 13.04 7.73
N GLY A 64 10.92 13.03 8.85
CA GLY A 64 12.08 13.89 9.06
C GLY A 64 13.18 13.66 8.04
N TRP A 65 13.37 12.41 7.64
CA TRP A 65 14.28 12.07 6.55
C TRP A 65 13.88 12.61 5.17
N GLY A 66 12.60 12.94 4.96
CA GLY A 66 12.16 13.69 3.78
C GLY A 66 12.83 15.06 3.65
N LEU A 67 13.17 15.71 4.77
CA LEU A 67 13.95 16.96 4.80
C LEU A 67 15.46 16.69 4.85
N LEU A 68 15.88 15.71 5.67
CA LEU A 68 17.31 15.44 5.87
C LEU A 68 17.99 14.90 4.60
N GLN A 69 17.28 14.25 3.68
CA GLN A 69 17.85 13.86 2.40
C GLN A 69 18.28 15.08 1.55
N ILE A 70 17.59 16.23 1.67
CA ILE A 70 18.00 17.47 1.00
C ILE A 70 19.27 18.01 1.66
N ALA A 71 19.34 18.01 2.99
CA ALA A 71 20.53 18.40 3.72
C ALA A 71 21.74 17.51 3.40
N ALA A 72 21.51 16.20 3.31
CA ALA A 72 22.53 15.22 2.92
C ALA A 72 23.03 15.45 1.49
N LEU A 73 22.14 15.80 0.55
CA LEU A 73 22.52 16.17 -0.82
C LEU A 73 23.42 17.41 -0.82
N ILE A 74 23.04 18.46 -0.10
CA ILE A 74 23.85 19.70 0.01
C ILE A 74 25.22 19.42 0.63
N ALA A 75 25.26 18.60 1.69
CA ALA A 75 26.52 18.17 2.32
C ALA A 75 27.39 17.36 1.36
N GLY A 76 26.80 16.41 0.64
CA GLY A 76 27.50 15.61 -0.36
C GLY A 76 28.09 16.46 -1.48
N VAL A 77 27.36 17.47 -1.99
CA VAL A 77 27.89 18.36 -3.04
C VAL A 77 29.16 19.09 -2.61
N ARG A 78 29.30 19.37 -1.30
CA ARG A 78 30.50 19.98 -0.71
C ARG A 78 31.65 18.99 -0.55
N ASP A 79 31.35 17.73 -0.27
CA ASP A 79 32.32 16.63 -0.21
C ASP A 79 32.10 15.62 -1.33
N ARG A 80 32.67 15.92 -2.51
CA ARG A 80 32.51 15.11 -3.72
C ARG A 80 33.08 13.70 -3.61
N THR A 81 33.84 13.39 -2.57
CA THR A 81 34.38 12.04 -2.33
C THR A 81 33.41 11.18 -1.51
N SER A 82 32.43 11.79 -0.85
CA SER A 82 31.43 11.07 -0.08
C SER A 82 30.35 10.46 -0.99
N PRO A 83 29.93 9.20 -0.74
CA PRO A 83 28.80 8.60 -1.46
C PRO A 83 27.45 9.23 -1.09
N LEU A 84 27.42 10.21 -0.18
CA LEU A 84 26.21 10.94 0.23
C LEU A 84 25.42 11.52 -0.95
N ILE A 85 26.10 12.05 -1.98
CA ILE A 85 25.40 12.58 -3.16
C ILE A 85 24.56 11.49 -3.82
N ILE A 86 25.12 10.30 -4.00
CA ILE A 86 24.47 9.18 -4.70
C ILE A 86 23.28 8.70 -3.88
N PHE A 87 23.48 8.45 -2.58
CA PHE A 87 22.40 8.00 -1.70
C PHE A 87 21.28 9.03 -1.58
N ALA A 88 21.61 10.32 -1.43
CA ALA A 88 20.62 11.39 -1.32
C ALA A 88 19.85 11.60 -2.63
N ALA A 89 20.54 11.62 -3.78
CA ALA A 89 19.90 11.77 -5.08
C ALA A 89 18.93 10.62 -5.38
N PHE A 90 19.34 9.37 -5.11
CA PHE A 90 18.48 8.20 -5.33
C PHE A 90 17.31 8.15 -4.33
N SER A 91 17.52 8.55 -3.08
CA SER A 91 16.47 8.72 -2.07
C SER A 91 15.44 9.78 -2.49
N ILE A 92 15.88 10.95 -2.94
CA ILE A 92 14.98 12.01 -3.41
C ILE A 92 14.21 11.56 -4.64
N ALA A 93 14.89 10.96 -5.62
CA ALA A 93 14.25 10.50 -6.85
C ALA A 93 13.16 9.45 -6.59
N SER A 94 13.42 8.50 -5.69
CA SER A 94 12.45 7.46 -5.32
C SER A 94 11.29 7.99 -4.46
N THR A 95 11.55 8.97 -3.58
CA THR A 95 10.53 9.56 -2.70
C THR A 95 9.78 10.74 -3.31
N LEU A 96 10.11 11.17 -4.53
CA LEU A 96 9.48 12.33 -5.20
C LEU A 96 7.95 12.18 -5.37
N ARG A 97 7.43 10.94 -5.39
CA ARG A 97 5.99 10.67 -5.44
C ARG A 97 5.28 10.83 -4.09
N VAL A 98 6.02 10.89 -3.00
CA VAL A 98 5.52 11.03 -1.62
C VAL A 98 6.29 12.09 -0.82
N PRO A 99 6.45 13.31 -1.36
CA PRO A 99 7.42 14.29 -0.85
C PRO A 99 7.14 14.75 0.58
N LEU A 100 5.88 14.72 1.02
CA LEU A 100 5.48 15.10 2.39
C LEU A 100 5.07 13.89 3.24
N ASN A 101 5.00 12.69 2.65
CA ASN A 101 4.53 11.47 3.31
C ASN A 101 5.57 10.35 3.22
N VAL A 102 6.83 10.69 3.40
CA VAL A 102 7.95 9.73 3.44
C VAL A 102 7.80 8.82 4.66
N THR A 103 7.12 7.69 4.48
CA THR A 103 6.79 6.71 5.52
C THR A 103 6.90 5.30 4.94
N PRO A 104 7.00 4.23 5.74
CA PRO A 104 6.95 2.85 5.24
C PRO A 104 5.53 2.40 4.84
N ALA A 105 4.50 3.21 5.09
CA ALA A 105 3.12 2.85 4.79
C ALA A 105 2.81 2.90 3.28
N TRP A 106 1.86 2.07 2.84
CA TRP A 106 1.39 2.02 1.45
C TRP A 106 2.53 1.83 0.44
N TYR A 107 2.65 2.71 -0.57
CA TYR A 107 3.74 2.69 -1.55
C TYR A 107 5.11 3.01 -0.94
N GLY A 108 5.11 3.60 0.24
CA GLY A 108 6.30 3.96 0.98
C GLY A 108 7.28 2.81 1.17
N CYS A 109 6.81 1.59 1.47
CA CYS A 109 7.67 0.42 1.65
C CYS A 109 8.56 0.10 0.44
N VAL A 110 8.13 0.47 -0.78
CA VAL A 110 8.92 0.33 -2.01
C VAL A 110 9.72 1.61 -2.29
N LEU A 111 9.11 2.78 -2.09
CA LEU A 111 9.71 4.06 -2.46
C LEU A 111 10.84 4.50 -1.51
N ILE A 112 10.84 4.09 -0.25
CA ILE A 112 11.84 4.50 0.75
C ILE A 112 13.03 3.54 0.84
N VAL A 113 13.12 2.50 0.00
CA VAL A 113 14.25 1.55 0.07
C VAL A 113 15.61 2.27 -0.08
N PRO A 114 15.79 3.20 -1.05
CA PRO A 114 17.00 4.03 -1.12
C PRO A 114 17.21 4.90 0.11
N LEU A 115 16.13 5.37 0.72
CA LEU A 115 16.21 6.17 1.94
C LEU A 115 16.77 5.35 3.11
N TYR A 116 16.43 4.07 3.25
CA TYR A 116 17.05 3.23 4.29
C TYR A 116 18.56 3.15 4.15
N ALA A 117 19.08 3.06 2.92
CA ALA A 117 20.52 3.07 2.67
C ALA A 117 21.15 4.42 3.08
N LEU A 118 20.50 5.54 2.76
CA LEU A 118 20.93 6.87 3.20
C LEU A 118 20.93 6.99 4.73
N ILE A 119 19.86 6.55 5.39
CA ILE A 119 19.73 6.54 6.86
C ILE A 119 20.88 5.75 7.46
N ALA A 120 21.11 4.52 6.99
CA ALA A 120 22.18 3.66 7.50
C ALA A 120 23.55 4.32 7.30
N HIS A 121 23.82 4.86 6.11
CA HIS A 121 25.09 5.53 5.82
C HIS A 121 25.32 6.75 6.70
N VAL A 122 24.31 7.60 6.92
CA VAL A 122 24.46 8.79 7.76
C VAL A 122 24.61 8.40 9.23
N LEU A 123 23.74 7.54 9.76
CA LEU A 123 23.73 7.21 11.20
C LEU A 123 24.94 6.38 11.63
N PHE A 124 25.43 5.48 10.77
CA PHE A 124 26.50 4.54 11.10
C PHE A 124 27.83 4.82 10.40
N GLY A 125 27.86 5.68 9.38
CA GLY A 125 29.08 6.07 8.66
C GLY A 125 29.49 7.52 8.90
N GLU A 126 28.59 8.47 8.65
CA GLU A 126 28.91 9.90 8.70
C GLU A 126 28.89 10.49 10.12
N LEU A 127 27.80 10.32 10.87
CA LEU A 127 27.69 10.87 12.23
C LEU A 127 28.79 10.39 13.18
N PRO A 128 29.30 9.14 13.11
CA PRO A 128 30.44 8.71 13.93
C PRO A 128 31.73 9.50 13.71
N ARG A 129 31.95 10.07 12.52
CA ARG A 129 33.08 10.99 12.26
C ARG A 129 32.99 12.27 13.09
N TYR A 130 31.79 12.61 13.58
CA TYR A 130 31.51 13.77 14.43
C TYR A 130 31.30 13.40 15.91
N GLY A 131 31.70 12.19 16.32
CA GLY A 131 31.66 11.75 17.72
C GLY A 131 30.35 11.10 18.17
N VAL A 132 29.38 10.92 17.28
CA VAL A 132 28.13 10.18 17.58
C VAL A 132 28.42 8.68 17.66
N ARG A 133 28.01 8.01 18.73
CA ARG A 133 28.23 6.56 18.87
C ARG A 133 27.13 5.78 18.14
N PRO A 134 27.44 4.99 17.09
CA PRO A 134 26.41 4.35 16.27
C PRO A 134 25.47 3.42 17.06
N ALA A 135 25.99 2.74 18.09
CA ALA A 135 25.21 1.82 18.93
C ALA A 135 23.98 2.49 19.60
N PHE A 136 23.96 3.81 19.75
CA PHE A 136 22.86 4.53 20.36
C PHE A 136 21.65 4.73 19.44
N TRP A 137 21.80 4.46 18.14
CA TRP A 137 20.67 4.41 17.22
C TRP A 137 19.93 3.06 17.28
N LEU A 138 20.57 2.02 17.83
CA LEU A 138 20.00 0.66 17.88
C LEU A 138 18.69 0.59 18.69
N PRO A 139 18.53 1.25 19.86
CA PRO A 139 17.24 1.25 20.57
C PRO A 139 16.09 1.83 19.74
N LEU A 140 16.33 2.90 18.99
CA LEU A 140 15.32 3.52 18.12
C LEU A 140 14.96 2.59 16.96
N ILE A 141 15.95 1.98 16.31
CA ILE A 141 15.73 1.00 15.23
C ILE A 141 14.97 -0.22 15.77
N ALA A 142 15.38 -0.75 16.92
CA ALA A 142 14.71 -1.87 17.58
C ALA A 142 13.26 -1.52 17.91
N ALA A 143 12.97 -0.29 18.38
CA ALA A 143 11.61 0.16 18.63
C ALA A 143 10.75 0.16 17.35
N PHE A 144 11.29 0.61 16.21
CA PHE A 144 10.58 0.51 14.92
C PHE A 144 10.32 -0.94 14.51
N CYS A 145 11.33 -1.81 14.61
CA CYS A 145 11.16 -3.23 14.29
C CYS A 145 10.15 -3.92 15.20
N ILE A 146 10.18 -3.65 16.51
CA ILE A 146 9.23 -4.22 17.48
C ILE A 146 7.82 -3.72 17.19
N ARG A 147 7.63 -2.42 16.97
CA ARG A 147 6.32 -1.84 16.61
C ARG A 147 5.76 -2.51 15.36
N ASP A 148 6.56 -2.62 14.30
CA ASP A 148 6.14 -3.25 13.05
C ASP A 148 5.81 -4.74 13.25
N LEU A 149 6.62 -5.49 14.00
CA LEU A 149 6.33 -6.89 14.35
C LEU A 149 5.03 -7.03 15.15
N VAL A 150 4.76 -6.12 16.09
CA VAL A 150 3.50 -6.10 16.85
C VAL A 150 2.32 -5.82 15.93
N GLU A 151 2.42 -4.81 15.06
CA GLU A 151 1.38 -4.49 14.09
C GLU A 151 1.10 -5.65 13.12
N GLN A 152 2.16 -6.26 12.59
CA GLN A 152 2.06 -7.45 11.75
C GLN A 152 1.37 -8.58 12.51
N ARG A 153 1.81 -8.89 13.74
CA ARG A 153 1.17 -9.92 14.57
C ARG A 153 -0.32 -9.64 14.75
N VAL A 154 -0.72 -8.41 15.07
CA VAL A 154 -2.14 -8.04 15.21
C VAL A 154 -2.90 -8.25 13.90
N ARG A 155 -2.36 -7.80 12.77
CA ARG A 155 -2.99 -7.95 11.44
C ARG A 155 -3.10 -9.40 10.97
N TYR A 156 -2.13 -10.25 11.29
CA TYR A 156 -2.14 -11.67 10.91
C TYR A 156 -2.92 -12.54 11.90
N ALA A 157 -2.97 -12.19 13.18
CA ALA A 157 -3.69 -12.97 14.21
C ALA A 157 -5.21 -13.04 13.97
N VAL A 158 -5.80 -12.08 13.26
CA VAL A 158 -7.23 -12.08 12.93
C VAL A 158 -7.60 -13.00 11.77
N LYS A 159 -6.62 -13.51 11.00
CA LYS A 159 -6.86 -14.39 9.85
C LYS A 159 -7.11 -15.82 10.34
N ALA A 160 -8.37 -16.12 10.63
CA ALA A 160 -8.79 -17.38 11.24
C ALA A 160 -9.70 -18.24 10.34
N TYR A 161 -10.24 -17.69 9.27
CA TYR A 161 -11.26 -18.37 8.46
C TYR A 161 -10.63 -19.00 7.21
N PRO A 162 -10.64 -20.34 7.07
CA PRO A 162 -9.94 -21.00 5.99
C PRO A 162 -10.71 -20.86 4.67
N ILE A 163 -9.97 -20.63 3.59
CA ILE A 163 -10.43 -20.76 2.21
C ILE A 163 -9.61 -21.86 1.56
N VAL A 164 -10.30 -22.94 1.19
CA VAL A 164 -9.69 -24.22 0.83
C VAL A 164 -9.91 -24.47 -0.66
N SER A 165 -8.83 -24.77 -1.37
CA SER A 165 -8.85 -25.16 -2.78
C SER A 165 -7.90 -26.33 -3.03
N ALA A 166 -7.94 -26.89 -4.24
CA ALA A 166 -6.96 -27.89 -4.67
C ALA A 166 -5.50 -27.37 -4.67
N ARG A 167 -5.30 -26.04 -4.60
CA ARG A 167 -3.98 -25.39 -4.60
C ARG A 167 -3.47 -25.04 -3.20
N GLY A 168 -4.22 -25.41 -2.17
CA GLY A 168 -3.86 -25.16 -0.77
C GLY A 168 -4.94 -24.36 -0.03
N THR A 169 -4.58 -23.98 1.19
CA THR A 169 -5.44 -23.24 2.12
C THR A 169 -4.82 -21.90 2.45
N PHE A 170 -5.61 -20.83 2.39
CA PHE A 170 -5.25 -19.52 2.92
C PHE A 170 -6.31 -19.05 3.91
N PHE A 171 -5.94 -18.13 4.80
CA PHE A 171 -6.81 -17.67 5.88
C PHE A 171 -7.24 -16.23 5.66
N ASP A 172 -8.54 -16.01 5.79
CA ASP A 172 -9.19 -14.70 5.75
C ASP A 172 -9.51 -14.23 7.18
N SER A 173 -9.56 -12.91 7.37
CA SER A 173 -10.08 -12.29 8.59
C SER A 173 -11.59 -12.11 8.57
N ASN A 174 -12.23 -12.24 7.41
CA ASN A 174 -13.68 -12.14 7.24
C ASN A 174 -14.29 -13.53 6.97
N GLY A 175 -14.99 -14.07 7.97
CA GLY A 175 -15.64 -15.38 7.89
C GLY A 175 -16.76 -15.45 6.85
N ASP A 176 -17.48 -14.35 6.63
CA ASP A 176 -18.56 -14.32 5.64
C ASP A 176 -17.99 -14.40 4.22
N ARG A 177 -16.92 -13.62 3.96
CA ARG A 177 -16.16 -13.70 2.70
C ARG A 177 -15.56 -15.08 2.49
N ALA A 178 -14.93 -15.67 3.52
CA ALA A 178 -14.37 -17.02 3.41
C ALA A 178 -15.44 -18.07 3.09
N GLY A 179 -16.61 -18.00 3.71
CA GLY A 179 -17.73 -18.90 3.44
C GLY A 179 -18.19 -18.81 1.98
N VAL A 180 -18.42 -17.59 1.48
CA VAL A 180 -18.83 -17.35 0.10
C VAL A 180 -17.76 -17.83 -0.90
N LEU A 181 -16.49 -17.50 -0.68
CA LEU A 181 -15.40 -17.92 -1.57
C LEU A 181 -15.26 -19.46 -1.62
N ASN A 182 -15.38 -20.14 -0.47
CA ASN A 182 -15.40 -21.61 -0.43
C ASN A 182 -16.56 -22.22 -1.21
N GLU A 183 -17.73 -21.55 -1.21
CA GLU A 183 -18.86 -22.01 -2.01
C GLU A 183 -18.65 -21.82 -3.51
N ILE A 184 -18.07 -20.67 -3.91
CA ILE A 184 -17.67 -20.44 -5.30
C ILE A 184 -16.65 -21.49 -5.75
N ILE A 185 -15.62 -21.76 -4.93
CA ILE A 185 -14.59 -22.77 -5.22
C ILE A 185 -15.18 -24.17 -5.38
N ARG A 186 -16.19 -24.54 -4.58
CA ARG A 186 -16.89 -25.83 -4.71
C ARG A 186 -17.84 -25.90 -5.92
N THR A 187 -18.26 -24.75 -6.44
CA THR A 187 -19.24 -24.67 -7.54
C THR A 187 -18.54 -24.61 -8.90
N ILE A 188 -17.34 -24.02 -8.97
CA ILE A 188 -16.64 -23.72 -10.21
C ILE A 188 -15.31 -24.48 -10.28
N HIS A 189 -15.15 -25.28 -11.33
CA HIS A 189 -13.93 -26.02 -11.63
C HIS A 189 -13.56 -25.84 -13.11
N GLY A 190 -12.57 -24.99 -13.39
CA GLY A 190 -12.14 -24.73 -14.77
C GLY A 190 -13.14 -23.93 -15.63
N GLY A 191 -12.83 -23.80 -16.92
CA GLY A 191 -13.55 -22.92 -17.85
C GLY A 191 -13.09 -21.47 -17.77
N THR A 192 -13.86 -20.56 -18.37
CA THR A 192 -13.52 -19.14 -18.40
C THR A 192 -14.35 -18.32 -17.42
N MET A 193 -13.69 -17.47 -16.61
CA MET A 193 -14.34 -16.59 -15.65
C MET A 193 -13.61 -15.25 -15.55
N SER A 194 -14.35 -14.14 -15.62
CA SER A 194 -13.84 -12.83 -15.20
C SER A 194 -14.30 -12.51 -13.78
N VAL A 195 -13.45 -11.85 -12.98
CA VAL A 195 -13.78 -11.44 -11.61
C VAL A 195 -13.67 -9.93 -11.50
N MET A 196 -14.74 -9.29 -11.03
CA MET A 196 -14.88 -7.84 -10.97
C MET A 196 -15.27 -7.40 -9.55
N PRO A 197 -14.79 -6.24 -9.05
CA PRO A 197 -13.85 -5.34 -9.70
C PRO A 197 -12.39 -5.82 -9.62
N GLU A 198 -12.07 -6.75 -8.72
CA GLU A 198 -10.73 -7.34 -8.59
C GLU A 198 -10.87 -8.74 -7.99
N GLY A 199 -10.09 -9.70 -8.48
CA GLY A 199 -10.10 -11.04 -7.90
C GLY A 199 -9.44 -12.13 -8.71
N ILE A 200 -8.30 -11.86 -9.36
CA ILE A 200 -7.55 -12.89 -10.10
C ILE A 200 -7.17 -14.10 -9.21
N THR A 201 -7.04 -13.89 -7.90
CA THR A 201 -6.88 -14.96 -6.91
C THR A 201 -8.03 -15.98 -6.96
N LEU A 202 -9.27 -15.54 -7.16
CA LEU A 202 -10.41 -16.44 -7.28
C LEU A 202 -10.35 -17.27 -8.56
N ASN A 203 -9.80 -16.74 -9.65
CA ASN A 203 -9.50 -17.53 -10.85
C ASN A 203 -8.49 -18.63 -10.56
N TYR A 204 -7.39 -18.27 -9.90
CA TYR A 204 -6.36 -19.22 -9.48
C TYR A 204 -6.95 -20.36 -8.63
N LEU A 205 -7.78 -20.03 -7.63
CA LEU A 205 -8.35 -21.00 -6.70
C LEU A 205 -9.42 -21.92 -7.32
N THR A 206 -10.20 -21.41 -8.28
CA THR A 206 -11.21 -22.19 -9.03
C THR A 206 -10.62 -22.94 -10.23
N GLY A 207 -9.34 -22.68 -10.56
CA GLY A 207 -8.69 -23.21 -11.74
C GLY A 207 -9.27 -22.68 -13.06
N THR A 208 -9.97 -21.54 -13.04
CA THR A 208 -10.50 -20.87 -14.23
C THR A 208 -9.45 -19.98 -14.87
N THR A 209 -9.63 -19.67 -16.16
CA THR A 209 -8.86 -18.65 -16.85
C THR A 209 -9.73 -17.40 -17.07
N THR A 210 -9.16 -16.20 -16.93
CA THR A 210 -9.84 -15.01 -17.44
C THR A 210 -9.55 -14.91 -18.94
N PRO A 211 -10.57 -14.79 -19.80
CA PRO A 211 -10.33 -14.58 -21.21
C PRO A 211 -10.01 -13.11 -21.50
N LEU A 212 -10.23 -12.18 -20.57
CA LEU A 212 -10.00 -10.74 -20.79
C LEU A 212 -8.53 -10.38 -20.61
N SER A 213 -8.07 -9.34 -21.31
CA SER A 213 -6.76 -8.73 -21.06
C SER A 213 -6.72 -7.90 -19.77
N PHE A 214 -7.88 -7.39 -19.35
CA PHE A 214 -8.08 -6.69 -18.08
C PHE A 214 -8.30 -7.68 -16.93
N HIS A 215 -7.65 -7.43 -15.79
CA HIS A 215 -7.74 -8.27 -14.58
C HIS A 215 -8.16 -7.48 -13.33
N THR A 216 -8.27 -6.17 -13.47
CA THR A 216 -8.64 -5.21 -12.43
C THR A 216 -9.51 -4.14 -13.08
N PHE A 217 -10.57 -3.76 -12.38
CA PHE A 217 -11.63 -2.84 -12.81
C PHE A 217 -11.90 -1.89 -11.64
N THR A 218 -10.82 -1.32 -11.09
CA THR A 218 -10.93 -0.34 -10.02
C THR A 218 -11.09 1.06 -10.60
N PRO A 219 -11.66 2.02 -9.87
CA PRO A 219 -11.90 3.36 -10.40
C PRO A 219 -10.69 4.04 -11.06
N PRO A 220 -9.44 3.92 -10.56
CA PRO A 220 -8.28 4.50 -11.27
C PRO A 220 -8.00 3.90 -12.65
N GLU A 221 -8.38 2.63 -12.87
CA GLU A 221 -8.09 1.89 -14.11
C GLU A 221 -9.17 2.11 -15.17
N THR A 222 -10.43 2.25 -14.74
CA THR A 222 -11.59 2.43 -15.62
C THR A 222 -12.08 3.89 -15.69
N ALA A 223 -11.42 4.82 -15.00
CA ALA A 223 -11.78 6.25 -15.00
C ALA A 223 -11.73 6.91 -16.39
N ASP A 224 -10.92 6.39 -17.31
CA ASP A 224 -10.92 6.84 -18.69
C ASP A 224 -12.06 6.15 -19.47
N PRO A 225 -13.03 6.91 -20.02
CA PRO A 225 -14.14 6.35 -20.79
C PRO A 225 -13.71 5.48 -21.97
N ALA A 226 -12.54 5.73 -22.55
CA ALA A 226 -12.00 4.90 -23.64
C ALA A 226 -11.57 3.52 -23.13
N ILE A 227 -11.03 3.45 -21.91
CA ILE A 227 -10.67 2.18 -21.27
C ILE A 227 -11.92 1.41 -20.86
N GLU A 228 -12.91 2.06 -20.25
CA GLU A 228 -14.20 1.42 -19.93
C GLU A 228 -14.86 0.85 -21.20
N LEU A 229 -14.82 1.60 -22.31
CA LEU A 229 -15.34 1.13 -23.60
C LEU A 229 -14.56 -0.09 -24.12
N ALA A 230 -13.24 -0.07 -24.05
CA ALA A 230 -12.40 -1.20 -24.46
C ALA A 230 -12.70 -2.47 -23.62
N VAL A 231 -12.93 -2.31 -22.32
CA VAL A 231 -13.38 -3.42 -21.44
C VAL A 231 -14.72 -3.98 -21.91
N ILE A 232 -15.70 -3.11 -22.21
CA ILE A 232 -17.03 -3.52 -22.68
C ILE A 232 -16.94 -4.28 -24.01
N GLU A 233 -16.14 -3.77 -24.95
CA GLU A 233 -15.94 -4.39 -26.26
C GLU A 233 -15.26 -5.76 -26.12
N GLU A 234 -14.22 -5.87 -25.30
CA GLU A 234 -13.54 -7.14 -25.05
C GLU A 234 -14.46 -8.15 -24.34
N LEU A 235 -15.26 -7.70 -23.36
CA LEU A 235 -16.23 -8.54 -22.68
C LEU A 235 -17.28 -9.10 -23.65
N ARG A 236 -17.76 -8.28 -24.59
CA ARG A 236 -18.72 -8.68 -25.63
C ARG A 236 -18.11 -9.61 -26.67
N ALA A 237 -16.83 -9.45 -26.99
CA ALA A 237 -16.12 -10.25 -27.98
C ALA A 237 -15.71 -11.62 -27.42
N ARG A 238 -15.11 -11.65 -26.23
CA ARG A 238 -14.53 -12.86 -25.64
C ARG A 238 -15.51 -13.66 -24.79
N ARG A 239 -16.56 -13.02 -24.27
CA ARG A 239 -17.70 -13.63 -23.56
C ARG A 239 -17.32 -14.78 -22.61
N PRO A 240 -16.68 -14.49 -21.47
CA PRO A 240 -16.40 -15.53 -20.47
C PRO A 240 -17.66 -16.33 -20.13
N ASP A 241 -17.50 -17.62 -19.82
CA ASP A 241 -18.61 -18.49 -19.44
C ASP A 241 -19.29 -17.99 -18.16
N ARG A 242 -18.50 -17.37 -17.26
CA ARG A 242 -18.97 -16.77 -16.01
C ARG A 242 -18.36 -15.40 -15.73
N VAL A 243 -19.08 -14.58 -14.98
CA VAL A 243 -18.53 -13.36 -14.38
C VAL A 243 -18.86 -13.36 -12.90
N ALA A 244 -17.87 -13.24 -12.03
CA ALA A 244 -18.07 -13.09 -10.60
C ALA A 244 -17.92 -11.60 -10.24
N VAL A 245 -18.99 -10.97 -9.76
CA VAL A 245 -18.94 -9.63 -9.18
C VAL A 245 -18.85 -9.78 -7.67
N VAL A 246 -17.78 -9.30 -7.04
CA VAL A 246 -17.54 -9.38 -5.59
C VAL A 246 -17.54 -7.99 -4.97
N SER A 247 -18.03 -7.86 -3.74
CA SER A 247 -17.96 -6.61 -2.99
C SER A 247 -16.50 -6.33 -2.61
N ARG A 248 -15.98 -5.18 -3.05
CA ARG A 248 -14.69 -4.63 -2.65
C ARG A 248 -14.94 -3.21 -2.15
N ASP A 249 -14.50 -2.92 -0.94
CA ASP A 249 -14.45 -1.55 -0.44
C ASP A 249 -13.49 -0.75 -1.33
N VAL A 250 -13.97 0.22 -2.07
CA VAL A 250 -13.15 1.13 -2.89
C VAL A 250 -13.34 2.58 -2.45
N SER A 251 -13.66 2.77 -1.16
CA SER A 251 -13.89 4.10 -0.58
C SER A 251 -12.64 4.98 -0.61
N GLU A 252 -11.44 4.39 -0.72
CA GLU A 252 -10.19 5.12 -1.00
C GLU A 252 -10.24 5.92 -2.31
N TYR A 253 -11.13 5.52 -3.23
CA TYR A 253 -11.43 6.22 -4.47
C TYR A 253 -12.80 6.91 -4.45
N GLY A 254 -13.44 7.08 -3.29
CA GLY A 254 -14.73 7.77 -3.18
C GLY A 254 -15.91 7.04 -3.85
N TYR A 255 -15.81 5.73 -4.07
CA TYR A 255 -16.89 4.88 -4.56
C TYR A 255 -17.17 3.73 -3.59
N HIS A 256 -18.33 3.08 -3.69
CA HIS A 256 -18.67 1.97 -2.79
C HIS A 256 -18.95 0.65 -3.52
N ALA A 257 -19.63 0.70 -4.68
CA ALA A 257 -20.07 -0.52 -5.35
C ALA A 257 -19.90 -0.49 -6.88
N PHE A 258 -19.31 -1.58 -7.39
CA PHE A 258 -19.11 -1.84 -8.82
C PHE A 258 -20.44 -2.08 -9.53
N GLY A 259 -20.62 -1.48 -10.70
CA GLY A 259 -21.83 -1.61 -11.52
C GLY A 259 -23.03 -0.80 -11.02
N SER A 260 -22.96 -0.17 -9.85
CA SER A 260 -23.99 0.76 -9.35
C SER A 260 -23.47 2.19 -9.22
N ASP A 261 -22.27 2.37 -8.65
CA ASP A 261 -21.71 3.68 -8.31
C ASP A 261 -20.65 4.10 -9.32
N TYR A 262 -19.87 3.11 -9.80
CA TYR A 262 -18.89 3.26 -10.87
C TYR A 262 -18.98 2.05 -11.82
N ASP A 263 -18.43 2.18 -13.03
CA ASP A 263 -18.50 1.15 -14.08
C ASP A 263 -19.92 0.65 -14.36
N ARG A 264 -20.89 1.58 -14.29
CA ARG A 264 -22.32 1.30 -14.47
C ARG A 264 -22.61 0.68 -15.83
N ARG A 265 -21.91 1.12 -16.88
CA ARG A 265 -22.09 0.60 -18.24
C ARG A 265 -21.60 -0.84 -18.35
N ILE A 266 -20.53 -1.21 -17.64
CA ILE A 266 -20.11 -2.61 -17.54
C ILE A 266 -21.18 -3.42 -16.80
N GLY A 267 -21.71 -2.90 -15.69
CA GLY A 267 -22.83 -3.50 -14.97
C GLY A 267 -24.06 -3.76 -15.85
N GLU A 268 -24.45 -2.80 -16.67
CA GLU A 268 -25.55 -2.92 -17.64
C GLU A 268 -25.30 -4.04 -18.66
N VAL A 269 -24.07 -4.17 -19.18
CA VAL A 269 -23.68 -5.24 -20.11
C VAL A 269 -23.79 -6.62 -19.44
N LEU A 270 -23.40 -6.73 -18.17
CA LEU A 270 -23.56 -7.99 -17.43
C LEU A 270 -25.03 -8.37 -17.29
N VAL A 271 -25.89 -7.42 -16.90
CA VAL A 271 -27.34 -7.68 -16.76
C VAL A 271 -28.00 -8.01 -18.09
N ALA A 272 -27.54 -7.42 -19.20
CA ALA A 272 -28.11 -7.64 -20.53
C ALA A 272 -27.72 -9.00 -21.16
N HIS A 273 -26.52 -9.50 -20.89
CA HIS A 273 -25.96 -10.67 -21.60
C HIS A 273 -25.70 -11.89 -20.72
N TYR A 274 -25.83 -11.75 -19.40
CA TYR A 274 -25.62 -12.83 -18.46
C TYR A 274 -26.84 -13.03 -17.57
N ARG A 275 -27.11 -14.30 -17.23
CA ARG A 275 -28.09 -14.66 -16.21
C ARG A 275 -27.41 -14.83 -14.86
N VAL A 276 -28.10 -14.45 -13.81
CA VAL A 276 -27.63 -14.70 -12.44
C VAL A 276 -27.68 -16.21 -12.18
N GLU A 277 -26.53 -16.82 -11.97
CA GLU A 277 -26.40 -18.23 -11.55
C GLU A 277 -26.56 -18.35 -10.05
N ARG A 278 -25.99 -17.41 -9.28
CA ARG A 278 -26.12 -17.37 -7.82
C ARG A 278 -25.85 -15.98 -7.25
N ARG A 279 -26.46 -15.67 -6.11
CA ARG A 279 -26.21 -14.46 -5.31
C ARG A 279 -25.88 -14.85 -3.88
N TRP A 280 -24.86 -14.24 -3.33
CA TRP A 280 -24.51 -14.30 -1.92
C TRP A 280 -24.62 -12.90 -1.33
N LYS A 281 -25.40 -12.79 -0.27
CA LYS A 281 -25.53 -11.56 0.50
C LYS A 281 -25.34 -11.89 1.97
N THR A 282 -24.24 -11.40 2.53
CA THR A 282 -23.90 -11.56 3.94
C THR A 282 -23.65 -10.18 4.56
N PRO A 283 -23.62 -10.04 5.89
CA PRO A 283 -23.45 -8.74 6.53
C PRO A 283 -22.15 -8.01 6.14
N ARG A 284 -21.08 -8.75 5.81
CA ARG A 284 -19.74 -8.18 5.55
C ARG A 284 -19.17 -8.53 4.19
N PHE A 285 -19.94 -9.19 3.32
CA PHE A 285 -19.50 -9.55 1.97
C PHE A 285 -20.69 -9.88 1.06
N GLU A 286 -20.63 -9.42 -0.18
CA GLU A 286 -21.60 -9.77 -1.22
C GLU A 286 -20.87 -10.29 -2.46
N ALA A 287 -21.50 -11.21 -3.16
CA ALA A 287 -21.03 -11.67 -4.45
C ALA A 287 -22.20 -12.07 -5.35
N ILE A 288 -22.04 -11.89 -6.66
CA ILE A 288 -22.97 -12.34 -7.68
C ILE A 288 -22.19 -13.14 -8.70
N LEU A 289 -22.58 -14.38 -8.92
CA LEU A 289 -22.08 -15.19 -10.02
C LEU A 289 -23.06 -15.11 -11.18
N PHE A 290 -22.58 -14.60 -12.29
CA PHE A 290 -23.24 -14.55 -13.57
C PHE A 290 -22.77 -15.71 -14.44
N ARG A 291 -23.67 -16.27 -15.23
CA ARG A 291 -23.40 -17.26 -16.27
C ARG A 291 -23.85 -16.70 -17.62
N ARG A 292 -23.04 -16.94 -18.65
CA ARG A 292 -23.35 -16.51 -20.01
C ARG A 292 -24.77 -16.97 -20.39
N GLY A 293 -25.60 -16.04 -20.87
CA GLY A 293 -26.90 -16.37 -21.45
C GLY A 293 -26.71 -17.16 -22.74
N ASP A 294 -27.72 -17.98 -23.08
CA ASP A 294 -27.75 -18.69 -24.37
C ASP A 294 -28.05 -17.71 -25.51
#